data_AF-A0AAU6QMH0-F1
#
_entry.id   AF-A0AAU6QMH0-F1
#
_cell.length_a   1.000
_cell.length_b   1.000
_cell.length_c   1.000
_cell.angle_alpha   90.00
_cell.angle_beta   90.00
_cell.angle_gamma   90.00
#
_symmetry.space_group_name_H-M   'P 1'
#
loop_
_entity.id
_entity.type
_entity.pdbx_description
1 polymer ?
#
loop_
_entity_poly.entity_id
_entity_poly.type
_entity_poly.pdbx_seq_one_letter_code
_entity_poly.pdbx_strand_id
1 'polypeptide(L)' 'MSTMQEKALEAQARRAAKAVGLLALKSRCRLHHWNDVGGFQLVDPYCNTVIEGLRYELSPEAVIEFCQDRRA' A
#
# COMPACT_ATOMS: atom_id res chain seq x y z
N MET A 1 -8.33 16.29 -3.53
CA MET A 1 -8.68 15.96 -2.14
C MET A 1 -7.86 16.88 -1.23
N SER A 2 -8.27 17.14 0.01
CA SER A 2 -7.40 17.90 0.91
C SER A 2 -6.23 17.01 1.34
N THR A 3 -5.04 17.60 1.54
CA THR A 3 -3.82 16.87 1.98
C THR A 3 -4.02 16.08 3.28
N MET A 4 -5.02 16.48 4.08
CA MET A 4 -5.41 15.81 5.32
C MET A 4 -6.19 14.52 5.06
N GLN A 5 -7.09 14.52 4.06
CA GLN A 5 -7.84 13.32 3.64
C GLN A 5 -6.90 12.26 3.08
N GLU A 6 -5.92 12.64 2.27
CA GLU A 6 -4.91 11.73 1.73
C GLU A 6 -4.11 11.03 2.84
N LYS A 7 -3.61 11.81 3.82
CA LYS A 7 -2.89 11.25 4.97
C LYS A 7 -3.75 10.30 5.81
N ALA A 8 -5.02 10.63 6.01
CA ALA A 8 -5.95 9.78 6.75
C ALA A 8 -6.16 8.44 6.04
N LEU A 9 -6.29 8.48 4.71
CA LEU A 9 -6.49 7.29 3.88
C LEU A 9 -5.24 6.40 3.83
N GLU A 10 -4.05 6.98 3.74
CA GLU A 10 -2.79 6.23 3.87
C GLU A 10 -2.66 5.54 5.23
N ALA A 11 -3.02 6.25 6.31
CA ALA A 11 -3.01 5.67 7.65
C ALA A 11 -4.03 4.54 7.79
N GLN A 12 -5.16 4.61 7.09
CA GLN A 12 -6.14 3.53 7.01
C GLN A 12 -5.60 2.33 6.23
N ALA A 13 -4.99 2.54 5.06
CA ALA A 13 -4.38 1.48 4.25
C ALA A 13 -3.32 0.70 5.04
N ARG A 14 -2.42 1.40 5.76
CA ARG A 14 -1.41 0.76 6.61
C ARG A 14 -2.02 -0.08 7.73
N ARG A 15 -3.12 0.39 8.33
CA ARG A 15 -3.85 -0.38 9.36
C ARG A 15 -4.51 -1.62 8.78
N ALA A 16 -5.12 -1.51 7.60
CA ALA A 16 -5.73 -2.64 6.91
C ALA A 16 -4.70 -3.74 6.61
N ALA A 17 -3.55 -3.38 6.02
CA ALA A 17 -2.47 -4.30 5.73
C ALA A 17 -1.92 -4.98 7.00
N LYS A 18 -1.62 -4.20 8.05
CA LYS A 18 -1.12 -4.74 9.32
C LYS A 18 -2.06 -5.79 9.90
N ALA A 19 -3.36 -5.57 9.77
CA ALA A 19 -4.37 -6.42 10.35
C ALA A 19 -4.65 -7.70 9.54
N VAL A 20 -4.00 -7.88 8.38
CA VAL A 20 -3.92 -9.16 7.65
C VAL A 20 -2.50 -9.73 7.62
N GLY A 21 -1.61 -9.21 8.47
CA GLY A 21 -0.23 -9.68 8.58
C GLY A 21 0.71 -9.14 7.50
N LEU A 22 0.31 -8.13 6.73
CA LEU A 22 1.12 -7.54 5.66
C LEU A 22 1.63 -6.14 6.04
N LEU A 23 2.62 -5.65 5.28
CA LEU A 23 3.11 -4.27 5.35
C LEU A 23 2.71 -3.52 4.08
N ALA A 24 2.04 -2.37 4.25
CA ALA A 24 1.83 -1.41 3.16
C ALA A 24 2.98 -0.38 3.15
N LEU A 25 3.85 -0.48 2.16
CA LEU A 25 4.98 0.42 1.93
C LEU A 25 4.60 1.46 0.87
N LYS A 26 4.74 2.75 1.21
CA LYS A 26 4.54 3.84 0.25
C LYS A 26 5.88 4.19 -0.39
N SER A 27 5.87 4.45 -1.69
CA SER A 27 7.06 4.99 -2.35
C SER A 27 7.49 6.31 -1.70
N ARG A 28 8.80 6.51 -1.60
CA ARG A 28 9.42 7.78 -1.16
C ARG A 28 10.05 8.54 -2.32
N CYS A 29 9.97 7.99 -3.54
CA CYS A 29 10.56 8.60 -4.72
C CYS A 29 9.78 9.85 -5.09
N ARG A 30 10.52 10.96 -5.26
CA ARG A 30 9.96 12.23 -5.76
C ARG A 30 9.79 12.26 -7.28
N LEU A 31 10.48 11.38 -7.98
CA LEU A 31 10.43 11.25 -9.44
C LEU A 31 9.87 9.88 -9.77
N HIS A 32 8.69 9.85 -10.36
CA HIS A 32 8.08 8.62 -10.84
C HIS A 32 8.77 8.18 -12.14
N HIS A 33 8.98 6.87 -12.26
CA HIS A 33 9.50 6.24 -13.48
C HIS A 33 8.84 4.87 -13.67
N TRP A 34 9.16 4.16 -14.75
CA TRP A 34 8.44 2.93 -15.13
C TRP A 34 8.42 1.80 -14.09
N ASN A 35 9.27 1.88 -13.06
CA ASN A 35 9.39 0.90 -11.98
C ASN A 35 8.92 1.44 -10.62
N ASP A 36 8.53 2.71 -10.53
CA ASP A 36 8.02 3.34 -9.32
C ASP A 36 7.00 4.41 -9.69
N VAL A 37 5.71 4.08 -9.52
CA VAL A 37 4.61 4.97 -9.85
C VAL A 37 4.08 5.75 -8.63
N GLY A 38 4.78 5.70 -7.49
CA GLY A 38 4.53 6.61 -6.36
C GLY A 38 3.48 6.19 -5.34
N GLY A 39 2.80 5.07 -5.55
CA GLY A 39 1.76 4.55 -4.67
C GLY A 39 2.30 3.61 -3.59
N PHE A 40 1.61 2.49 -3.42
CA PHE A 40 1.86 1.49 -2.39
C PHE A 40 2.25 0.14 -2.96
N GLN A 41 2.96 -0.60 -2.12
CA GLN A 41 3.30 -2.00 -2.29
C GLN A 41 2.90 -2.76 -1.03
N LEU A 42 2.37 -3.96 -1.20
CA LEU A 42 2.09 -4.90 -0.11
C LEU A 42 3.23 -5.91 -0.01
N VAL A 43 3.81 -6.02 1.18
CA VAL A 43 4.94 -6.91 1.45
C VAL A 43 4.58 -7.86 2.59
N ASP A 44 4.92 -9.14 2.42
CA ASP A 44 4.96 -10.10 3.50
C ASP A 44 6.22 -9.84 4.36
N PRO A 45 6.06 -9.42 5.63
CA PRO A 45 7.19 -9.13 6.50
C PRO A 45 8.04 -10.36 6.86
N TYR A 46 7.51 -11.58 6.75
CA TYR A 46 8.23 -12.79 7.13
C TYR A 46 9.25 -13.20 6.04
N CYS A 47 8.80 -13.22 4.79
CA CYS A 47 9.63 -13.58 3.63
C CYS A 47 10.24 -12.38 2.90
N ASN A 48 9.96 -11.14 3.34
CA ASN A 48 10.32 -9.91 2.64
C ASN A 48 9.94 -9.93 1.14
N THR A 49 8.79 -10.54 0.83
CA THR A 49 8.35 -10.77 -0.54
C THR A 49 7.18 -9.85 -0.85
N VAL A 50 7.20 -9.28 -2.04
CA VAL A 50 6.10 -8.46 -2.54
C VAL A 50 4.93 -9.37 -2.85
N ILE A 51 3.80 -9.10 -2.20
CA ILE A 51 2.54 -9.79 -2.45
C ILE A 51 1.78 -9.11 -3.59
N GLU A 52 1.77 -7.79 -3.61
CA GLU A 52 1.08 -7.01 -4.64
C GLU A 52 1.69 -5.59 -4.76
N GLY A 53 1.53 -4.94 -5.91
CA GLY A 53 1.99 -3.58 -6.16
C GLY A 53 3.49 -3.51 -6.38
N LEU A 54 4.03 -4.36 -7.26
CA LEU A 54 5.48 -4.54 -7.48
C LEU A 54 6.22 -3.23 -7.76
N ARG A 55 5.55 -2.28 -8.41
CA ARG A 55 6.10 -0.98 -8.81
C ARG A 55 5.47 0.18 -8.06
N TYR A 56 4.99 -0.07 -6.85
CA TYR A 56 4.22 0.90 -6.06
C TYR A 56 2.96 1.39 -6.78
N GLU A 57 2.25 0.48 -7.45
CA GLU A 57 1.08 0.84 -8.27
C GLU A 57 -0.24 0.85 -7.52
N LEU A 58 -0.27 0.39 -6.27
CA LEU A 58 -1.49 0.38 -5.48
C LEU A 58 -1.81 1.78 -4.96
N SER A 59 -3.07 2.18 -5.08
CA SER A 59 -3.61 3.30 -4.34
C SER A 59 -3.92 2.90 -2.88
N PRO A 60 -4.07 3.85 -1.94
CA PRO A 60 -4.53 3.55 -0.60
C PRO A 60 -5.85 2.74 -0.55
N GLU A 61 -6.78 3.06 -1.44
CA GLU A 61 -8.07 2.38 -1.58
C GLU A 61 -7.89 0.93 -2.03
N ALA A 62 -7.07 0.70 -3.06
CA ALA A 62 -6.78 -0.65 -3.56
C ALA A 62 -6.10 -1.51 -2.48
N VAL A 63 -5.24 -0.93 -1.64
CA VAL A 63 -4.67 -1.63 -0.47
C VAL A 63 -5.77 -2.04 0.51
N ILE A 64 -6.72 -1.15 0.79
CA ILE A 64 -7.82 -1.45 1.73
C ILE A 64 -8.70 -2.57 1.18
N GLU A 65 -9.09 -2.49 -0.08
CA GLU A 65 -9.91 -3.50 -0.77
C GLU A 65 -9.22 -4.87 -0.76
N PHE A 66 -7.95 -4.93 -1.19
CA PHE A 66 -7.17 -6.18 -1.17
C PHE A 66 -7.13 -6.82 0.23
N CYS A 67 -6.96 -6.00 1.27
CA CYS A 67 -6.90 -6.50 2.65
C CYS A 67 -8.28 -6.92 3.19
N GLN A 68 -9.38 -6.36 2.68
CA GLN A 68 -10.73 -6.79 3.04
C GLN A 68 -11.04 -8.14 2.41
N ASP A 69 -10.71 -8.34 1.14
CA ASP A 69 -10.93 -9.61 0.42
C ASP A 69 -10.14 -10.76 1.06
N ARG A 70 -8.90 -10.50 1.50
CA ARG A 70 -8.07 -11.52 2.18
C ARG A 70 -8.58 -11.97 3.55
N ARG A 71 -9.53 -11.23 4.15
CA ARG A 71 -10.17 -11.60 5.43
C ARG A 71 -11.40 -12.47 5.27
N ALA A 72 -12.01 -12.49 4.08
CA ALA A 72 -13.17 -13.31 3.76
C ALA A 72 -12.75 -14.79 3.58
#